data_AF-A0A1Y5PA31-F1
#
_entry.id   AF-A0A1Y5PA31-F1
#
_cell.length_a   1.000
_cell.length_b   1.000
_cell.length_c   1.000
_cell.angle_alpha   90.00
_cell.angle_beta   90.00
_cell.angle_gamma   90.00
#
_symmetry.space_group_name_H-M   'P 1'
#
loop_
_entity.id
_entity.type
_entity.pdbx_description
1 polymer ?
#
loop_
_entity_poly.entity_id
_entity_poly.type
_entity_poly.pdbx_seq_one_letter_code
_entity_poly.pdbx_strand_id
1 'polypeptide(L)'
;MNATLRTTVCAVSALIVAVVVAIVSTVSSVFAFVAGAATTVLVMGGTGHSLSSADTVSYVQQFVSAAVGTYVSPSSTTLRPTGIPAGPYNGVALITPEEHAPDYGTLPIEESIAQGLAALDSCLGSNACDINQVVGSATPSASDTFVVFGYSQSATISTLEKAALAAQYGVGEGPDVSFVLIGAGNRPNGGLSSRIAPSSAPLTNTQYATVDIAVQYDGIADAPLNPMNLLADLNAYMGMLMVHPNYMSHSLSEAGVVDQGQYGDTT
;
A
#
# COMPACT_ATOMS: atom_id res chain seq x y z
N MET A 1 -63.77 -36.10 -9.13
CA MET A 1 -62.56 -35.32 -9.48
C MET A 1 -62.43 -34.18 -8.48
N ASN A 2 -61.60 -34.30 -7.43
CA ASN A 2 -61.24 -33.18 -6.52
C ASN A 2 -60.30 -33.54 -5.35
N ALA A 3 -59.96 -34.82 -5.14
CA ALA A 3 -59.02 -35.21 -4.07
C ALA A 3 -57.57 -35.30 -4.56
N THR A 4 -57.33 -35.78 -5.77
CA THR A 4 -56.00 -35.99 -6.34
C THR A 4 -55.28 -34.71 -6.75
N LEU A 5 -56.01 -33.63 -7.05
CA LEU A 5 -55.42 -32.34 -7.45
C LEU A 5 -54.87 -31.53 -6.25
N ARG A 6 -55.45 -31.71 -5.05
CA ARG A 6 -55.06 -30.97 -3.85
C ARG A 6 -53.75 -31.49 -3.24
N THR A 7 -53.50 -32.78 -3.32
CA THR A 7 -52.26 -33.40 -2.82
C THR A 7 -51.05 -33.10 -3.71
N THR A 8 -51.24 -32.93 -5.02
CA THR A 8 -50.14 -32.57 -5.93
C THR A 8 -49.70 -31.12 -5.74
N VAL A 9 -50.65 -30.20 -5.51
CA VAL A 9 -50.33 -28.78 -5.30
C VAL A 9 -49.59 -28.54 -3.97
N CYS A 10 -49.92 -29.25 -2.89
CA CYS A 10 -49.17 -29.14 -1.64
C CYS A 10 -47.74 -29.72 -1.72
N ALA A 11 -47.55 -30.83 -2.44
CA ALA A 11 -46.24 -31.45 -2.59
C ALA A 11 -45.28 -30.60 -3.45
N VAL A 12 -45.78 -29.94 -4.49
CA VAL A 12 -44.97 -29.06 -5.35
C VAL A 12 -44.59 -27.77 -4.62
N SER A 13 -45.48 -27.20 -3.81
CA SER A 13 -45.19 -26.00 -3.00
C SER A 13 -44.16 -26.25 -1.90
N ALA A 14 -44.19 -27.41 -1.25
CA ALA A 14 -43.20 -27.78 -0.24
C ALA A 14 -41.80 -28.03 -0.85
N LEU A 15 -41.74 -28.57 -2.07
CA LEU A 15 -40.47 -28.79 -2.78
C LEU A 15 -39.84 -27.47 -3.24
N ILE A 16 -40.65 -26.49 -3.68
CA ILE A 16 -40.16 -25.17 -4.11
C ILE A 16 -39.66 -24.35 -2.90
N VAL A 17 -40.32 -24.40 -1.74
CA VAL A 17 -39.84 -23.73 -0.53
C VAL A 17 -38.57 -24.39 0.02
N ALA A 18 -38.45 -25.72 -0.02
CA ALA A 18 -37.24 -26.41 0.39
C ALA A 18 -36.04 -26.10 -0.53
N VAL A 19 -36.26 -25.94 -1.84
CA VAL A 19 -35.21 -25.55 -2.80
C VAL A 19 -34.83 -24.08 -2.65
N VAL A 20 -35.77 -23.18 -2.35
CA VAL A 20 -35.45 -21.75 -2.11
C VAL A 20 -34.77 -21.54 -0.76
N VAL A 21 -35.08 -22.32 0.27
CA VAL A 21 -34.37 -22.27 1.57
C VAL A 21 -33.00 -22.95 1.50
N ALA A 22 -32.82 -23.98 0.66
CA ALA A 22 -31.52 -24.62 0.43
C ALA A 22 -30.57 -23.79 -0.46
N ILE A 23 -31.08 -22.85 -1.26
CA ILE A 23 -30.27 -21.92 -2.06
C ILE A 23 -29.79 -20.70 -1.25
N VAL A 24 -30.40 -20.43 -0.09
CA VAL A 24 -30.00 -19.30 0.78
C VAL A 24 -29.04 -19.73 1.91
N SER A 25 -28.79 -21.02 2.10
CA SER A 25 -27.97 -21.54 3.21
C SER A 25 -26.55 -22.01 2.85
N THR A 26 -26.05 -21.76 1.62
CA THR A 26 -24.72 -22.25 1.20
C THR A 26 -23.72 -21.18 0.75
N VAL A 27 -23.83 -19.95 1.24
CA VAL A 27 -22.73 -18.96 1.19
C VAL A 27 -22.20 -18.63 2.57
N SER A 28 -21.93 -19.68 3.36
CA SER A 28 -20.69 -19.69 4.12
C SER A 28 -19.65 -20.38 3.24
N SER A 29 -19.21 -19.70 2.18
CA SER A 29 -17.95 -20.05 1.54
C SER A 29 -16.86 -19.73 2.56
N VAL A 30 -16.63 -20.64 3.50
CA VAL A 30 -15.32 -20.80 4.11
C VAL A 30 -14.41 -21.11 2.94
N PHE A 31 -13.78 -20.07 2.39
CA PHE A 31 -12.59 -20.25 1.60
C PHE A 31 -11.60 -20.89 2.57
N ALA A 32 -11.53 -22.23 2.54
CA ALA A 32 -10.30 -22.89 2.88
C ALA A 32 -9.30 -22.41 1.84
N PHE A 33 -8.63 -21.30 2.14
CA PHE A 33 -7.44 -20.90 1.41
C PHE A 33 -6.52 -22.12 1.47
N VAL A 34 -6.28 -22.72 0.30
CA VAL A 34 -5.03 -23.45 0.12
C VAL A 34 -3.99 -22.36 0.30
N ALA A 35 -3.35 -22.32 1.48
CA ALA A 35 -2.26 -21.42 1.77
C ALA A 35 -1.07 -21.83 0.88
N GLY A 36 -1.10 -21.39 -0.39
CA GLY A 36 0.14 -20.97 -1.02
C GLY A 36 0.74 -19.86 -0.15
N ALA A 37 2.06 -19.79 -0.04
CA ALA A 37 2.71 -18.73 0.72
C ALA A 37 2.19 -17.38 0.20
N ALA A 38 1.35 -16.71 1.00
CA ALA A 38 0.78 -15.43 0.62
C ALA A 38 1.87 -14.38 0.78
N THR A 39 1.97 -13.47 -0.18
CA THR A 39 2.86 -12.31 -0.06
C THR A 39 2.28 -11.36 0.99
N THR A 40 3.03 -11.09 2.05
CA THR A 40 2.63 -10.12 3.07
C THR A 40 2.89 -8.71 2.55
N VAL A 41 1.83 -7.91 2.44
CA VAL A 41 1.91 -6.51 2.03
C VAL A 41 1.81 -5.64 3.28
N LEU A 42 2.93 -5.08 3.73
CA LEU A 42 2.95 -4.13 4.85
C LEU A 42 2.54 -2.76 4.31
N VAL A 43 1.34 -2.32 4.66
CA VAL A 43 0.77 -1.03 4.25
C VAL A 43 0.93 -0.05 5.39
N MET A 44 1.61 1.07 5.13
CA MET A 44 1.68 2.22 6.03
C MET A 44 0.86 3.37 5.44
N GLY A 45 0.26 4.18 6.31
CA GLY A 45 -0.51 5.36 5.90
C GLY A 45 0.39 6.52 5.48
N GLY A 46 -0.22 7.66 5.17
CA GLY A 46 0.50 8.93 5.00
C GLY A 46 0.28 9.84 6.20
N THR A 47 0.95 11.01 6.21
CA THR A 47 0.82 12.00 7.29
C THR A 47 -0.64 12.24 7.69
N GLY A 48 -0.94 12.11 8.99
CA GLY A 48 -2.27 12.23 9.57
C GLY A 48 -3.03 10.90 9.71
N HIS A 49 -2.52 9.81 9.12
CA HIS A 49 -3.20 8.52 9.07
C HIS A 49 -2.27 7.39 9.53
N SER A 50 -2.19 7.17 10.84
CA SER A 50 -1.38 6.11 11.47
C SER A 50 -1.86 4.69 11.20
N LEU A 51 -3.05 4.52 10.60
CA LEU A 51 -3.78 3.26 10.49
C LEU A 51 -4.08 2.60 11.84
N SER A 52 -3.91 3.32 12.95
CA SER A 52 -4.24 2.86 14.30
C SER A 52 -5.74 3.03 14.62
N SER A 53 -6.10 3.00 15.89
CA SER A 53 -7.47 3.31 16.35
C SER A 53 -7.87 4.78 16.19
N ALA A 54 -6.92 5.67 15.83
CA ALA A 54 -7.21 7.05 15.45
C ALA A 54 -7.98 7.13 14.11
N ASP A 55 -7.77 6.16 13.22
CA ASP A 55 -8.47 6.04 11.95
C ASP A 55 -9.75 5.19 12.07
N THR A 56 -10.75 5.49 11.25
CA THR A 56 -11.98 4.69 11.23
C THR A 56 -11.71 3.30 10.66
N VAL A 57 -12.43 2.29 11.15
CA VAL A 57 -12.37 0.90 10.62
C VAL A 57 -12.57 0.88 9.10
N SER A 58 -13.56 1.63 8.60
CA SER A 58 -13.84 1.72 7.17
C SER A 58 -12.68 2.32 6.38
N TYR A 59 -12.02 3.34 6.92
CA TYR A 59 -10.87 3.95 6.27
C TYR A 59 -9.71 2.95 6.17
N VAL A 60 -9.31 2.31 7.29
CA VAL A 60 -8.19 1.36 7.31
C VAL A 60 -8.43 0.20 6.33
N GLN A 61 -9.64 -0.38 6.34
CA GLN A 61 -9.99 -1.47 5.42
C GLN A 61 -9.96 -1.03 3.95
N GLN A 62 -10.52 0.14 3.63
CA GLN A 62 -10.53 0.66 2.26
C GLN A 62 -9.13 1.04 1.78
N PHE A 63 -8.33 1.68 2.64
CA PHE A 63 -6.98 2.10 2.33
C PHE A 63 -6.07 0.90 2.04
N VAL A 64 -6.08 -0.13 2.89
CA VAL A 64 -5.29 -1.35 2.67
C VAL A 64 -5.76 -2.07 1.41
N SER A 65 -7.07 -2.19 1.20
CA SER A 65 -7.61 -2.81 -0.01
C SER A 65 -7.22 -2.05 -1.27
N ALA A 66 -7.21 -0.71 -1.22
CA ALA A 66 -6.82 0.14 -2.33
C ALA A 66 -5.31 0.01 -2.61
N ALA A 67 -4.46 0.15 -1.58
CA ALA A 67 -3.02 -0.03 -1.69
C ALA A 67 -2.64 -1.34 -2.40
N VAL A 68 -3.27 -2.45 -1.99
CA VAL A 68 -3.05 -3.77 -2.61
C VAL A 68 -3.62 -3.82 -4.03
N GLY A 69 -4.89 -3.41 -4.22
CA GLY A 69 -5.62 -3.62 -5.46
C GLY A 69 -5.24 -2.66 -6.60
N THR A 70 -4.91 -1.41 -6.29
CA THR A 70 -4.67 -0.37 -7.30
C THR A 70 -3.19 -0.12 -7.60
N TYR A 71 -2.29 -0.54 -6.69
CA TYR A 71 -0.85 -0.31 -6.81
C TYR A 71 -0.02 -1.59 -6.74
N VAL A 72 -0.07 -2.36 -5.65
CA VAL A 72 0.82 -3.53 -5.48
C VAL A 72 0.52 -4.63 -6.49
N SER A 73 -0.76 -5.03 -6.62
CA SER A 73 -1.14 -6.09 -7.55
C SER A 73 -0.83 -5.74 -9.01
N PRO A 74 -1.18 -4.54 -9.53
CA PRO A 74 -0.78 -4.15 -10.88
C PRO A 74 0.74 -4.04 -11.07
N SER A 75 1.49 -3.65 -10.04
CA SER A 75 2.96 -3.60 -10.10
C SER A 75 3.60 -4.97 -10.37
N SER A 76 2.96 -6.07 -9.94
CA SER A 76 3.44 -7.43 -10.19
C SER A 76 3.04 -8.04 -11.56
N THR A 77 2.02 -7.48 -12.22
CA THR A 77 1.33 -8.16 -13.35
C THR A 77 1.13 -7.32 -14.60
N THR A 78 1.02 -6.00 -14.47
CA THR A 78 0.56 -5.10 -15.56
C THR A 78 1.71 -4.30 -16.19
N LEU A 79 2.77 -4.07 -15.42
CA LEU A 79 3.97 -3.41 -15.91
C LEU A 79 4.97 -4.44 -16.49
N ARG A 80 6.08 -3.96 -17.06
CA ARG A 80 7.27 -4.80 -17.30
C ARG A 80 7.64 -5.59 -16.03
N PRO A 81 8.38 -6.71 -16.11
CA PRO A 81 8.81 -7.41 -14.91
C PRO A 81 9.51 -6.46 -13.92
N THR A 82 8.86 -6.18 -12.79
CA THR A 82 9.30 -5.20 -11.78
C THR A 82 10.10 -5.86 -10.65
N GLY A 83 9.94 -7.16 -10.47
CA GLY A 83 10.43 -7.88 -9.30
C GLY A 83 9.46 -7.87 -8.11
N ILE A 84 8.30 -7.19 -8.23
CA ILE A 84 7.24 -7.27 -7.21
C ILE A 84 6.56 -8.63 -7.30
N PRO A 85 6.50 -9.42 -6.21
CA PRO A 85 5.87 -10.73 -6.19
C PRO A 85 4.36 -10.67 -6.43
N ALA A 86 3.85 -11.67 -7.13
CA ALA A 86 2.42 -11.83 -7.39
C ALA A 86 1.72 -12.46 -6.17
N GLY A 87 0.43 -12.16 -6.02
CA GLY A 87 -0.40 -12.70 -4.94
C GLY A 87 -0.69 -14.22 -5.04
N PRO A 88 -1.47 -14.77 -4.09
CA PRO A 88 -2.39 -14.08 -3.20
C PRO A 88 -1.69 -13.19 -2.17
N TYR A 89 -2.31 -12.05 -1.83
CA TYR A 89 -1.77 -11.06 -0.90
C TYR A 89 -2.42 -11.17 0.47
N ASN A 90 -1.60 -11.08 1.52
CA ASN A 90 -2.00 -10.79 2.89
C ASN A 90 -1.75 -9.30 3.17
N GLY A 91 -2.76 -8.45 2.97
CA GLY A 91 -2.65 -7.01 3.24
C GLY A 91 -2.67 -6.75 4.74
N VAL A 92 -1.64 -6.09 5.26
CA VAL A 92 -1.42 -5.83 6.69
C VAL A 92 -1.33 -4.32 6.91
N ALA A 93 -2.18 -3.78 7.78
CA ALA A 93 -2.09 -2.38 8.22
C ALA A 93 -1.02 -2.26 9.31
N LEU A 94 0.21 -1.87 8.94
CA LEU A 94 1.28 -1.58 9.89
C LEU A 94 1.01 -0.23 10.55
N ILE A 95 1.05 -0.18 11.88
CA ILE A 95 0.86 1.06 12.63
C ILE A 95 2.19 1.80 12.72
N THR A 96 2.21 3.02 12.18
CA THR A 96 3.31 3.98 12.29
C THR A 96 2.74 5.32 12.77
N PRO A 97 3.55 6.24 13.35
CA PRO A 97 2.99 7.48 13.90
C PRO A 97 2.33 8.37 12.84
N GLU A 98 2.99 8.54 11.70
CA GLU A 98 2.53 9.41 10.59
C GLU A 98 2.16 10.84 11.05
N GLU A 99 2.92 11.40 11.98
CA GLU A 99 2.70 12.73 12.57
C GLU A 99 3.54 13.82 11.88
N HIS A 100 3.05 15.05 11.95
CA HIS A 100 3.75 16.28 11.60
C HIS A 100 3.17 17.44 12.40
N ALA A 101 3.78 17.74 13.54
CA ALA A 101 3.35 18.83 14.40
C ALA A 101 3.48 20.20 13.71
N PRO A 102 2.53 21.12 13.94
CA PRO A 102 1.37 20.99 14.84
C PRO A 102 0.10 20.46 14.18
N ASP A 103 0.10 20.25 12.86
CA ASP A 103 -1.12 20.00 12.10
C ASP A 103 -1.63 18.55 12.25
N TYR A 104 -0.71 17.61 12.41
CA TYR A 104 -1.01 16.17 12.52
C TYR A 104 -0.27 15.58 13.73
N GLY A 105 -0.90 15.59 14.90
CA GLY A 105 -0.29 15.04 16.12
C GLY A 105 0.70 16.00 16.80
N THR A 106 1.68 15.42 17.49
CA THR A 106 2.60 16.11 18.41
C THR A 106 4.07 15.94 18.07
N LEU A 107 4.43 14.91 17.32
CA LEU A 107 5.81 14.67 16.92
C LEU A 107 6.24 15.61 15.79
N PRO A 108 7.46 16.17 15.83
CA PRO A 108 8.13 16.65 14.63
C PRO A 108 8.21 15.54 13.59
N ILE A 109 8.11 15.90 12.30
CA ILE A 109 8.11 14.92 11.20
C ILE A 109 9.32 13.98 11.21
N GLU A 110 10.50 14.49 11.59
CA GLU A 110 11.72 13.68 11.61
C GLU A 110 11.68 12.62 12.71
N GLU A 111 11.04 12.94 13.84
CA GLU A 111 10.83 11.97 14.92
C GLU A 111 9.75 10.95 14.54
N SER A 112 8.68 11.39 13.87
CA SER A 112 7.66 10.49 13.32
C SER A 112 8.27 9.49 12.33
N ILE A 113 9.07 9.96 11.38
CA ILE A 113 9.78 9.11 10.39
C ILE A 113 10.73 8.15 11.10
N ALA A 114 11.50 8.60 12.09
CA ALA A 114 12.42 7.74 12.82
C ALA A 114 11.70 6.62 13.60
N GLN A 115 10.57 6.95 14.23
CA GLN A 115 9.75 5.95 14.92
C GLN A 115 9.07 4.99 13.94
N GLY A 116 8.57 5.48 12.80
CA GLY A 116 8.01 4.64 11.75
C GLY A 116 9.03 3.68 11.12
N LEU A 117 10.27 4.16 10.92
CA LEU A 117 11.39 3.32 10.48
C LEU A 117 11.66 2.18 11.47
N ALA A 118 11.74 2.49 12.76
CA ALA A 118 11.94 1.47 13.79
C ALA A 118 10.79 0.45 13.85
N ALA A 119 9.54 0.88 13.62
CA ALA A 119 8.38 0.00 13.57
C ALA A 119 8.44 -0.95 12.34
N LEU A 120 8.81 -0.42 11.18
CA LEU A 120 8.97 -1.20 9.96
C LEU A 120 10.11 -2.22 10.06
N ASP A 121 11.30 -1.79 10.49
CA ASP A 121 12.46 -2.66 10.73
C ASP A 121 12.12 -3.78 11.72
N SER A 122 11.47 -3.45 12.84
CA SER A 122 11.04 -4.42 13.83
C SER A 122 10.05 -5.46 13.25
N CYS A 123 9.15 -5.04 12.36
CA CYS A 123 8.20 -5.93 11.71
C CYS A 123 8.89 -6.87 10.71
N LEU A 124 9.75 -6.33 9.83
CA LEU A 124 10.51 -7.12 8.84
C LEU A 124 11.50 -8.09 9.51
N GLY A 125 12.17 -7.65 10.58
CA GLY A 125 13.07 -8.47 11.40
C GLY A 125 12.36 -9.49 12.31
N SER A 126 11.01 -9.49 12.32
CA SER A 126 10.17 -10.42 13.09
C SER A 126 10.34 -10.38 14.61
N ASN A 127 10.65 -9.20 15.14
CA ASN A 127 10.69 -8.96 16.58
C ASN A 127 9.29 -8.69 17.12
N ALA A 128 8.68 -7.62 16.62
CA ALA A 128 7.34 -7.19 16.94
C ALA A 128 6.76 -6.41 15.76
N CYS A 129 5.55 -6.74 15.35
CA CYS A 129 4.83 -6.02 14.31
C CYS A 129 3.50 -5.54 14.90
N ASP A 130 3.39 -4.23 15.15
CA ASP A 130 2.14 -3.63 15.62
C ASP A 130 1.23 -3.36 14.44
N ILE A 131 0.13 -4.12 14.35
CA ILE A 131 -0.76 -4.10 13.19
C ILE A 131 -2.20 -3.87 13.61
N ASN A 132 -2.94 -3.15 12.78
CA ASN A 132 -4.36 -2.98 12.99
C ASN A 132 -5.14 -4.25 12.56
N GLN A 133 -5.65 -4.96 13.56
CA GLN A 133 -6.36 -6.23 13.40
C GLN A 133 -7.71 -6.12 12.68
N VAL A 134 -8.23 -4.90 12.45
CA VAL A 134 -9.54 -4.71 11.80
C VAL A 134 -9.56 -5.14 10.33
N VAL A 135 -8.39 -5.30 9.71
CA VAL A 135 -8.25 -5.84 8.35
C VAL A 135 -8.44 -7.37 8.32
N GLY A 136 -8.24 -8.06 9.45
CA GLY A 136 -8.32 -9.52 9.52
C GLY A 136 -7.11 -10.24 8.91
N SER A 137 -5.97 -9.56 8.85
CA SER A 137 -4.72 -10.07 8.28
C SER A 137 -4.14 -11.23 9.08
N ALA A 138 -3.43 -12.13 8.42
CA ALA A 138 -2.54 -13.05 9.12
C ALA A 138 -1.34 -12.28 9.70
N THR A 139 -0.91 -12.67 10.90
CA THR A 139 0.28 -12.07 11.52
C THR A 139 1.51 -12.30 10.65
N PRO A 140 2.27 -11.24 10.31
CA PRO A 140 3.53 -11.37 9.57
C PRO A 140 4.54 -12.32 10.23
N SER A 141 5.34 -13.00 9.41
CA SER A 141 6.41 -13.89 9.84
C SER A 141 7.74 -13.60 9.11
N ALA A 142 8.88 -13.93 9.72
CA ALA A 142 10.21 -13.71 9.16
C ALA A 142 10.45 -14.41 7.82
N SER A 143 9.71 -15.50 7.61
CA SER A 143 9.78 -16.29 6.39
C SER A 143 8.84 -15.79 5.29
N ASP A 144 8.06 -14.74 5.54
CA ASP A 144 7.18 -14.19 4.53
C ASP A 144 8.01 -13.50 3.43
N THR A 145 7.51 -13.59 2.21
CA THR A 145 7.89 -12.65 1.15
C THR A 145 7.11 -11.35 1.36
N PHE A 146 7.83 -10.25 1.49
CA PHE A 146 7.27 -8.94 1.82
C PHE A 146 7.18 -8.01 0.62
N VAL A 147 6.08 -7.24 0.58
CA VAL A 147 5.98 -5.99 -0.17
C VAL A 147 5.70 -4.88 0.82
N VAL A 148 6.58 -3.89 0.92
CA VAL A 148 6.33 -2.67 1.70
C VAL A 148 5.66 -1.66 0.79
N PHE A 149 4.46 -1.24 1.17
CA PHE A 149 3.73 -0.17 0.52
C PHE A 149 3.84 1.11 1.37
N GLY A 150 4.43 2.15 0.79
CA GLY A 150 4.60 3.46 1.42
C GLY A 150 3.90 4.57 0.65
N TYR A 151 3.21 5.44 1.38
CA TYR A 151 2.52 6.61 0.85
C TYR A 151 2.98 7.90 1.55
N SER A 152 3.39 8.91 0.78
CA SER A 152 3.77 10.23 1.30
C SER A 152 4.93 10.12 2.31
N GLN A 153 4.70 10.43 3.59
CA GLN A 153 5.69 10.28 4.66
C GLN A 153 6.19 8.83 4.79
N SER A 154 5.32 7.82 4.72
CA SER A 154 5.76 6.43 4.81
C SER A 154 6.49 5.91 3.58
N ALA A 155 6.39 6.60 2.43
CA ALA A 155 7.30 6.35 1.32
C ALA A 155 8.74 6.76 1.68
N THR A 156 8.92 7.83 2.46
CA THR A 156 10.23 8.20 3.00
C THR A 156 10.74 7.16 4.00
N ILE A 157 9.87 6.70 4.91
CA ILE A 157 10.19 5.59 5.83
C ILE A 157 10.67 4.36 5.06
N SER A 158 9.93 3.98 4.01
CA SER A 158 10.24 2.81 3.18
C SER A 158 11.58 2.92 2.47
N THR A 159 11.91 4.10 1.92
CA THR A 159 13.21 4.31 1.28
C THR A 159 14.37 4.27 2.29
N LEU A 160 14.17 4.80 3.50
CA LEU A 160 15.18 4.73 4.55
C LEU A 160 15.41 3.28 5.00
N GLU A 161 14.33 2.51 5.14
CA GLU A 161 14.41 1.07 5.45
C GLU A 161 15.15 0.30 4.36
N LYS A 162 14.80 0.53 3.09
CA LYS A 162 15.51 -0.07 1.96
C LYS A 162 17.01 0.22 2.01
N ALA A 163 17.39 1.47 2.28
CA ALA A 163 18.79 1.86 2.41
C ALA A 163 19.48 1.18 3.60
N ALA A 164 18.80 1.06 4.74
CA ALA A 164 19.31 0.37 5.93
C ALA A 164 19.55 -1.13 5.65
N LEU A 165 18.55 -1.80 5.07
CA LEU A 165 18.65 -3.21 4.68
C LEU A 165 19.75 -3.45 3.64
N ALA A 166 19.95 -2.53 2.70
CA ALA A 166 21.01 -2.65 1.68
C ALA A 166 22.41 -2.43 2.26
N ALA A 167 22.53 -1.59 3.28
CA ALA A 167 23.78 -1.38 4.01
C ALA A 167 24.11 -2.55 4.94
N GLN A 168 23.09 -3.24 5.47
CA GLN A 168 23.25 -4.33 6.41
C GLN A 168 23.47 -5.69 5.74
N TYR A 169 22.80 -5.95 4.62
CA TYR A 169 22.77 -7.28 3.99
C TYR A 169 23.34 -7.27 2.57
N GLY A 170 24.11 -8.29 2.23
CA GLY A 170 24.43 -8.61 0.85
C GLY A 170 23.23 -9.13 0.06
N VAL A 171 23.40 -9.30 -1.24
CA VAL A 171 22.37 -9.85 -2.14
C VAL A 171 21.95 -11.24 -1.66
N GLY A 172 20.68 -11.40 -1.29
CA GLY A 172 20.11 -12.67 -0.84
C GLY A 172 20.39 -13.04 0.62
N GLU A 173 20.97 -12.14 1.41
CA GLU A 173 21.30 -12.38 2.82
C GLU A 173 20.29 -11.75 3.80
N GLY A 174 19.46 -10.82 3.34
CA GLY A 174 18.44 -10.11 4.11
C GLY A 174 17.02 -10.69 3.95
N PRO A 175 16.00 -10.02 4.53
CA PRO A 175 14.61 -10.40 4.32
C PRO A 175 14.24 -10.32 2.82
N ASP A 176 13.34 -11.21 2.39
CA ASP A 176 12.79 -11.18 1.04
C ASP A 176 11.76 -10.05 0.94
N VAL A 177 12.22 -8.85 0.54
CA VAL A 177 11.41 -7.63 0.55
C VAL A 177 11.51 -6.86 -0.77
N SER A 178 10.39 -6.25 -1.14
CA SER A 178 10.27 -5.33 -2.27
C SER A 178 9.41 -4.13 -1.88
N PHE A 179 9.47 -3.05 -2.66
CA PHE A 179 8.91 -1.75 -2.28
C PHE A 179 7.98 -1.21 -3.38
N VAL A 180 6.81 -0.71 -2.99
CA VAL A 180 5.88 0.01 -3.86
C VAL A 180 5.56 1.34 -3.20
N LEU A 181 6.04 2.43 -3.79
CA LEU A 181 6.04 3.76 -3.19
C LEU A 181 5.17 4.70 -4.00
N ILE A 182 4.27 5.43 -3.34
CA ILE A 182 3.42 6.44 -3.96
C ILE A 182 3.61 7.79 -3.28
N GLY A 183 3.62 8.88 -4.06
CA GLY A 183 3.73 10.22 -3.49
C GLY A 183 5.04 10.47 -2.75
N ALA A 184 6.12 9.81 -3.13
CA ALA A 184 7.39 9.90 -2.42
C ALA A 184 8.04 11.30 -2.57
N GLY A 185 8.21 12.02 -1.46
CA GLY A 185 8.86 13.35 -1.45
C GLY A 185 10.37 13.30 -1.65
N ASN A 186 10.98 12.15 -1.34
CA ASN A 186 12.41 11.85 -1.46
C ASN A 186 12.78 11.19 -2.80
N ARG A 187 11.88 11.25 -3.81
CA ARG A 187 12.19 10.80 -5.17
C ARG A 187 13.45 11.48 -5.71
N PRO A 188 14.44 10.73 -6.23
CA PRO A 188 15.71 11.29 -6.71
C PRO A 188 15.54 12.35 -7.79
N ASN A 189 14.53 12.15 -8.65
CA ASN A 189 14.09 13.15 -9.61
C ASN A 189 12.58 13.36 -9.49
N GLY A 190 12.17 14.59 -9.21
CA GLY A 190 10.77 14.97 -9.03
C GLY A 190 10.41 15.20 -7.57
N GLY A 191 11.02 14.51 -6.63
CA GLY A 191 10.70 14.68 -5.21
C GLY A 191 11.05 16.09 -4.71
N LEU A 192 10.20 16.69 -3.89
CA LEU A 192 10.42 18.02 -3.30
C LEU A 192 11.76 18.09 -2.57
N SER A 193 12.16 17.02 -1.86
CA SER A 193 13.44 16.96 -1.15
C SER A 193 14.63 17.08 -2.11
N SER A 194 14.53 16.56 -3.34
CA SER A 194 15.57 16.73 -4.36
C SER A 194 15.75 18.18 -4.82
N ARG A 195 14.74 19.05 -4.60
CA ARG A 195 14.77 20.46 -4.96
C ARG A 195 15.34 21.34 -3.86
N ILE A 196 14.95 21.07 -2.60
CA ILE A 196 15.30 21.91 -1.45
C ILE A 196 16.52 21.40 -0.68
N ALA A 197 16.85 20.11 -0.78
CA ALA A 197 17.96 19.47 -0.08
C ALA A 197 18.61 18.38 -0.96
N PRO A 198 19.22 18.74 -2.10
CA PRO A 198 19.69 17.77 -3.09
C PRO A 198 20.80 16.83 -2.59
N SER A 199 21.51 17.18 -1.50
CA SER A 199 22.61 16.36 -0.95
C SER A 199 22.17 15.18 -0.08
N SER A 200 20.88 15.05 0.23
CA SER A 200 20.33 13.98 1.10
C SER A 200 19.58 12.88 0.32
N ALA A 201 19.74 12.81 -1.01
CA ALA A 201 19.09 11.78 -1.81
C ALA A 201 19.62 10.38 -1.41
N PRO A 202 18.73 9.43 -1.05
CA PRO A 202 19.12 8.09 -0.62
C PRO A 202 19.77 7.29 -1.77
N LEU A 203 20.46 6.19 -1.41
CA LEU A 203 21.10 5.30 -2.39
C LEU A 203 20.05 4.69 -3.31
N THR A 204 20.15 5.02 -4.60
CA THR A 204 19.21 4.61 -5.65
C THR A 204 19.67 3.37 -6.40
N ASN A 205 20.49 2.49 -5.83
CA ASN A 205 20.92 1.26 -6.51
C ASN A 205 21.12 0.17 -5.47
N THR A 206 20.02 -0.37 -4.96
CA THR A 206 20.03 -1.49 -4.02
C THR A 206 19.63 -2.79 -4.71
N GLN A 207 19.76 -3.90 -3.98
CA GLN A 207 19.29 -5.21 -4.45
C GLN A 207 17.78 -5.41 -4.39
N TYR A 208 17.04 -4.47 -3.78
CA TYR A 208 15.60 -4.61 -3.55
C TYR A 208 14.80 -4.04 -4.71
N ALA A 209 13.79 -4.78 -5.16
CA ALA A 209 12.91 -4.32 -6.23
C ALA A 209 12.05 -3.16 -5.73
N THR A 210 12.02 -2.06 -6.48
CA THR A 210 11.20 -0.89 -6.16
C THR A 210 10.36 -0.43 -7.35
N VAL A 211 9.09 -0.12 -7.09
CA VAL A 211 8.20 0.59 -8.02
C VAL A 211 7.82 1.92 -7.39
N ASP A 212 8.25 3.02 -8.01
CA ASP A 212 8.06 4.38 -7.53
C ASP A 212 7.07 5.15 -8.42
N ILE A 213 5.96 5.60 -7.83
CA ILE A 213 4.78 6.09 -8.53
C ILE A 213 4.46 7.51 -8.09
N ALA A 214 4.34 8.41 -9.06
CA ALA A 214 3.92 9.78 -8.84
C ALA A 214 2.78 10.13 -9.79
N VAL A 215 1.80 10.88 -9.28
CA VAL A 215 0.80 11.52 -10.12
C VAL A 215 1.38 12.83 -10.63
N GLN A 216 1.22 13.10 -11.92
CA GLN A 216 1.67 14.35 -12.53
C GLN A 216 1.12 15.55 -11.75
N TYR A 217 1.98 16.55 -11.54
CA TYR A 217 1.68 17.77 -10.79
C TYR A 217 1.57 17.63 -9.28
N ASP A 218 1.73 16.45 -8.71
CA ASP A 218 1.90 16.31 -7.27
C ASP A 218 3.14 17.10 -6.81
N GLY A 219 2.96 18.24 -6.13
CA GLY A 219 4.07 19.09 -5.72
C GLY A 219 5.04 18.47 -4.71
N ILE A 220 4.72 17.30 -4.14
CA ILE A 220 5.62 16.55 -3.27
C ILE A 220 6.46 15.57 -4.10
N ALA A 221 5.84 14.83 -5.02
CA ALA A 221 6.50 13.76 -5.77
C ALA A 221 6.98 14.14 -7.19
N ASP A 222 6.47 15.26 -7.73
CA ASP A 222 6.69 15.82 -9.06
C ASP A 222 6.88 17.36 -9.00
N ALA A 223 7.74 17.81 -8.09
CA ALA A 223 8.13 19.20 -7.91
C ALA A 223 8.90 19.74 -9.14
N PRO A 224 8.64 20.99 -9.58
CA PRO A 224 9.26 21.60 -10.74
C PRO A 224 10.79 21.62 -10.67
N LEU A 225 11.44 21.43 -11.82
CA LEU A 225 12.91 21.52 -11.91
C LEU A 225 13.42 22.96 -11.85
N ASN A 226 12.65 23.90 -12.40
CA ASN A 226 13.03 25.32 -12.47
C ASN A 226 12.19 26.14 -11.48
N PRO A 227 12.74 26.54 -10.31
CA PRO A 227 12.03 27.32 -9.30
C PRO A 227 11.76 28.78 -9.69
N MET A 228 12.20 29.20 -10.89
CA MET A 228 11.85 30.50 -11.46
C MET A 228 10.61 30.43 -12.35
N ASN A 229 10.08 29.23 -12.62
CA ASN A 229 8.84 29.06 -13.37
C ASN A 229 7.65 29.12 -12.40
N LEU A 230 7.28 30.33 -12.01
CA LEU A 230 6.22 30.57 -11.02
C LEU A 230 4.87 29.95 -11.38
N LEU A 231 4.58 29.74 -12.66
CA LEU A 231 3.36 29.03 -13.09
C LEU A 231 3.45 27.53 -12.77
N ALA A 232 4.61 26.92 -12.99
CA ALA A 232 4.86 25.54 -12.59
C ALA A 232 4.87 25.39 -11.07
N ASP A 233 5.46 26.35 -10.34
CA ASP A 233 5.50 26.35 -8.87
C ASP A 233 4.10 26.48 -8.28
N LEU A 234 3.27 27.38 -8.82
CA LEU A 234 1.87 27.51 -8.41
C LEU A 234 1.07 26.24 -8.72
N ASN A 235 1.27 25.64 -9.90
CA ASN A 235 0.59 24.41 -10.28
C ASN A 235 0.99 23.23 -9.37
N ALA A 236 2.27 23.10 -9.04
CA ALA A 236 2.78 22.11 -8.11
C ALA A 236 2.26 22.33 -6.69
N TYR A 237 2.19 23.59 -6.23
CA TYR A 237 1.58 23.92 -4.95
C TYR A 237 0.09 23.53 -4.91
N MET A 238 -0.67 23.81 -5.98
CA MET A 238 -2.05 23.35 -6.08
C MET A 238 -2.14 21.82 -6.09
N GLY A 239 -1.24 21.14 -6.78
CA GLY A 239 -1.19 19.68 -6.77
C GLY A 239 -0.79 19.09 -5.41
N MET A 240 0.04 19.75 -4.62
CA MET A 240 0.29 19.36 -3.23
C MET A 240 -1.00 19.37 -2.40
N LEU A 241 -1.90 20.32 -2.64
CA LEU A 241 -3.16 20.43 -1.91
C LEU A 241 -4.28 19.54 -2.47
N MET A 242 -4.27 19.26 -3.77
CA MET A 242 -5.40 18.63 -4.47
C MET A 242 -5.10 17.27 -5.08
N VAL A 243 -3.85 16.99 -5.44
CA VAL A 243 -3.42 15.72 -6.06
C VAL A 243 -2.79 14.82 -5.01
N HIS A 244 -1.83 15.34 -4.23
CA HIS A 244 -1.11 14.58 -3.22
C HIS A 244 -1.99 13.82 -2.21
N PRO A 245 -3.08 14.40 -1.65
CA PRO A 245 -3.94 13.68 -0.72
C PRO A 245 -4.86 12.64 -1.39
N ASN A 246 -4.94 12.59 -2.72
CA ASN A 246 -5.98 11.87 -3.46
C ASN A 246 -5.46 10.67 -4.27
N TYR A 247 -4.30 10.11 -3.93
CA TYR A 247 -3.76 8.93 -4.61
C TYR A 247 -4.75 7.76 -4.64
N MET A 248 -5.54 7.55 -3.58
CA MET A 248 -6.53 6.47 -3.54
C MET A 248 -7.67 6.59 -4.58
N SER A 249 -7.76 7.70 -5.31
CA SER A 249 -8.66 7.87 -6.46
C SER A 249 -8.05 7.42 -7.80
N HIS A 250 -6.77 7.05 -7.81
CA HIS A 250 -6.00 6.63 -8.97
C HIS A 250 -5.63 5.14 -8.92
N SER A 251 -5.27 4.58 -10.07
CA SER A 251 -4.77 3.21 -10.19
C SER A 251 -3.72 3.06 -11.29
N LEU A 252 -2.75 2.17 -11.09
CA LEU A 252 -1.81 1.79 -12.16
C LEU A 252 -2.47 1.10 -13.37
N SER A 253 -3.73 0.68 -13.24
CA SER A 253 -4.49 0.11 -14.35
C SER A 253 -5.33 1.14 -15.12
N GLU A 254 -5.27 2.43 -14.74
CA GLU A 254 -6.01 3.49 -15.42
C GLU A 254 -5.34 3.93 -16.72
N ALA A 255 -6.10 4.60 -17.59
CA ALA A 255 -5.57 5.15 -18.82
C ALA A 255 -4.65 6.35 -18.51
N GLY A 256 -3.55 6.47 -19.25
CA GLY A 256 -2.60 7.59 -19.09
C GLY A 256 -1.44 7.32 -18.13
N VAL A 257 -1.36 6.12 -17.55
CA VAL A 257 -0.16 5.65 -16.83
C VAL A 257 1.00 5.54 -17.82
N VAL A 258 2.10 6.23 -17.52
CA VAL A 258 3.32 6.23 -18.32
C VAL A 258 4.43 5.56 -17.54
N ASP A 259 4.92 4.42 -18.03
CA ASP A 259 6.16 3.83 -17.54
C ASP A 259 7.34 4.68 -18.01
N GLN A 260 7.99 5.36 -17.08
CA GLN A 260 9.18 6.18 -17.37
C GLN A 260 10.47 5.33 -17.48
N GLY A 261 10.39 4.00 -17.38
CA GLY A 261 11.54 3.12 -17.43
C GLY A 261 12.29 3.03 -16.11
N GLN A 262 13.48 2.46 -16.15
CA GLN A 262 14.35 2.29 -14.98
C GLN A 262 15.55 3.22 -15.10
N TYR A 263 15.70 4.13 -14.13
CA TYR A 263 16.84 5.04 -14.02
C TYR A 263 17.48 4.84 -12.65
N GLY A 264 18.37 3.85 -12.55
CA GLY A 264 18.75 3.28 -11.26
C GLY A 264 17.56 2.53 -10.62
N ASP A 265 17.70 2.18 -9.35
CA ASP A 265 16.61 1.83 -8.43
C ASP A 265 15.98 3.14 -7.93
N THR A 266 14.88 3.55 -8.57
CA THR A 266 14.10 4.73 -8.19
C THR A 266 13.61 4.57 -6.75
N THR A 267 13.99 5.53 -5.89
CA THR A 267 13.79 5.58 -4.41
C THR A 267 14.24 4.36 -3.68
#